data_AF-A0A7X8WBD6-F1
#
_entry.id   AF-A0A7X8WBD6-F1
#
_cell.length_a   1.000
_cell.length_b   1.000
_cell.length_c   1.000
_cell.angle_alpha   90.00
_cell.angle_beta   90.00
_cell.angle_gamma   90.00
#
_symmetry.space_group_name_H-M   'P 1'
#
loop_
_entity.id
_entity.type
_entity.pdbx_description
1 polymer ?
#
loop_
_entity_poly.entity_id
_entity_poly.type
_entity_poly.pdbx_seq_one_letter_code
_entity_poly.pdbx_strand_id
1 'polypeptide(L)'
;MLTPSLMRNTYLNSEETCRHPLFKKLLNGTSEFNSSSSYFILTHCSVIGEDFPEDVIPFLQAKLAKIEQGYRNRRFIYKLNGWRIIFTFYPKRTVVSECYALKNKMITLKY
;
A
#
# COMPACT_ATOMS: atom_id res chain seq x y z
N MET A 1 -23.08 15.35 22.78
CA MET A 1 -21.79 15.86 22.30
C MET A 1 -21.22 14.86 21.31
N LEU A 2 -21.27 15.15 20.02
CA LEU A 2 -20.70 14.28 19.00
C LEU A 2 -19.20 14.60 18.94
N THR A 3 -18.35 13.67 19.37
CA THR A 3 -16.91 13.75 19.08
C THR A 3 -16.76 13.79 17.56
N PRO A 4 -16.05 14.78 16.98
CA PRO A 4 -15.68 14.73 15.58
C PRO A 4 -14.83 13.47 15.44
N SER A 5 -15.44 12.41 14.89
CA SER A 5 -14.71 11.24 14.46
C SER A 5 -13.65 11.76 13.53
N LEU A 6 -12.41 11.76 14.01
CA LEU A 6 -11.22 12.06 13.23
C LEU A 6 -11.43 11.32 11.91
N MET A 7 -11.70 12.06 10.83
CA MET A 7 -11.73 11.56 9.46
C MET A 7 -10.30 11.11 9.19
N ARG A 8 -9.97 9.94 9.72
CA ARG A 8 -8.62 9.40 9.80
C ARG A 8 -8.29 9.11 8.35
N ASN A 9 -7.42 9.95 7.79
CA ASN A 9 -7.07 9.96 6.39
C ASN A 9 -6.71 8.52 5.96
N THR A 10 -7.63 7.81 5.28
CA THR A 10 -7.53 6.36 5.03
C THR A 10 -6.55 6.02 3.89
N TYR A 11 -5.84 7.05 3.43
CA TYR A 11 -4.99 7.03 2.25
C TYR A 11 -3.52 7.29 2.57
N LEU A 12 -3.23 7.86 3.75
CA LEU A 12 -1.89 8.19 4.20
C LEU A 12 -1.60 7.42 5.48
N ASN A 13 -0.38 6.92 5.57
CA ASN A 13 0.12 6.31 6.80
C ASN A 13 0.16 7.38 7.91
N SER A 14 -0.20 7.01 9.14
CA SER A 14 -0.08 7.92 10.28
C SER A 14 1.39 8.30 10.51
N GLU A 15 1.62 9.44 11.15
CA GLU A 15 2.96 9.88 11.52
C GLU A 15 3.69 8.84 12.39
N GLU A 16 2.96 8.21 13.33
CA GLU A 16 3.42 7.08 14.13
C GLU A 16 3.87 5.90 13.26
N THR A 17 3.05 5.52 12.28
CA THR A 17 3.36 4.43 11.35
C THR A 17 4.64 4.75 10.58
N CYS A 18 4.76 5.97 10.04
CA CYS A 18 5.94 6.43 9.30
C CYS A 18 7.22 6.49 10.15
N ARG A 19 7.09 6.67 11.47
CA ARG A 19 8.23 6.66 12.41
C ARG A 19 8.64 5.25 12.82
N HIS A 20 7.75 4.26 12.72
CA HIS A 20 8.00 2.91 13.20
C HIS A 20 9.15 2.21 12.47
N PRO A 21 10.14 1.64 13.18
CA PRO A 21 11.34 1.07 12.57
C PRO A 21 11.03 -0.12 11.65
N LEU A 22 10.13 -1.03 12.05
CA LEU A 22 9.74 -2.16 11.20
C LEU A 22 9.05 -1.70 9.91
N PHE A 23 8.25 -0.64 9.98
CA PHE A 23 7.59 -0.12 8.80
C PHE A 23 8.58 0.55 7.85
N LYS A 24 9.57 1.30 8.37
CA LYS A 24 10.67 1.83 7.55
C LYS A 24 11.47 0.72 6.87
N LYS A 25 11.81 -0.34 7.61
CA LYS A 25 12.48 -1.53 7.04
C LYS A 25 11.65 -2.15 5.91
N LEU A 26 10.33 -2.27 6.12
CA LEU A 26 9.40 -2.78 5.12
C LEU A 26 9.32 -1.89 3.88
N LEU A 27 9.27 -0.57 4.07
CA LEU A 27 9.26 0.39 2.97
C LEU A 27 10.55 0.32 2.16
N ASN A 28 11.71 0.17 2.81
CA ASN A 28 12.99 -0.01 2.11
C ASN A 28 12.97 -1.28 1.25
N GLY A 29 12.56 -2.42 1.80
CA GLY A 29 12.44 -3.66 1.02
C GLY A 29 11.42 -3.55 -0.13
N THR A 30 10.32 -2.84 0.09
CA THR A 30 9.34 -2.57 -0.98
C THR A 30 9.92 -1.63 -2.05
N SER A 31 10.77 -0.67 -1.68
CA SER A 31 11.45 0.26 -2.60
C SER A 31 12.45 -0.45 -3.50
N GLU A 32 13.19 -1.41 -2.95
CA GLU A 32 14.10 -2.27 -3.71
C GLU A 32 13.31 -3.10 -4.73
N PHE A 33 12.21 -3.73 -4.30
CA PHE A 33 11.31 -4.44 -5.20
C PHE A 33 10.70 -3.53 -6.28
N ASN A 34 10.30 -2.32 -5.89
CA ASN A 34 9.81 -1.33 -6.83
C ASN A 34 10.84 -1.00 -7.90
N SER A 35 12.12 -0.93 -7.55
CA SER A 35 13.17 -0.53 -8.51
C SER A 35 13.34 -1.54 -9.64
N SER A 36 13.14 -2.84 -9.37
CA SER A 36 13.23 -3.91 -10.38
C SER A 36 11.91 -4.20 -11.10
N SER A 37 10.77 -3.69 -10.62
CA SER A 37 9.45 -3.94 -11.20
C SER A 37 9.03 -2.89 -12.25
N SER A 38 8.23 -3.33 -13.23
CA SER A 38 7.48 -2.44 -14.14
C SER A 38 6.35 -1.66 -13.45
N TYR A 39 6.08 -1.96 -12.18
CA TYR A 39 5.07 -1.31 -11.36
C TYR A 39 5.72 -0.52 -10.21
N PHE A 40 5.13 0.63 -9.90
CA PHE A 40 5.29 1.34 -8.65
C PHE A 40 4.26 0.83 -7.64
N ILE A 41 4.71 0.39 -6.47
CA ILE A 41 3.83 -0.11 -5.42
C ILE A 41 3.69 0.96 -4.34
N LEU A 42 2.45 1.41 -4.14
CA LEU A 42 2.07 2.24 -3.01
C LEU A 42 1.76 1.34 -1.81
N THR A 43 2.44 1.59 -0.69
CA THR A 43 2.29 0.84 0.55
C THR A 43 1.53 1.66 1.60
N HIS A 44 0.35 1.20 1.97
CA HIS A 44 -0.46 1.77 3.04
C HIS A 44 -0.60 0.78 4.19
N CYS A 45 0.01 1.06 5.33
CA CYS A 45 -0.07 0.27 6.55
C CYS A 45 -1.08 0.88 7.50
N SER A 46 -2.02 0.04 7.96
CA SER A 46 -3.07 0.45 8.90
C SER A 46 -2.92 -0.17 10.29
N VAL A 47 -2.20 -1.29 10.38
CA VAL A 47 -1.86 -1.97 11.63
C VAL A 47 -0.44 -2.51 11.45
N ILE A 48 0.44 -2.17 12.38
CA ILE A 48 1.80 -2.67 12.46
C ILE A 48 1.77 -3.93 13.33
N GLY A 49 2.41 -4.99 12.85
CA GLY A 49 2.63 -6.21 13.63
C GLY A 49 3.84 -6.10 14.55
N GLU A 50 3.96 -7.04 15.47
CA GLU A 50 5.05 -7.09 16.46
C GLU A 50 6.39 -7.45 15.81
N ASP A 51 6.37 -8.42 14.88
CA ASP A 51 7.55 -8.91 14.16
C ASP A 51 7.63 -8.45 12.71
N PHE A 52 8.82 -8.50 12.12
CA PHE A 52 8.98 -8.16 10.71
C PHE A 52 8.28 -9.20 9.80
N PRO A 53 7.47 -8.77 8.81
CA PRO A 53 6.71 -9.71 7.98
C PRO A 53 7.57 -10.19 6.80
N GLU A 54 8.32 -11.28 6.99
CA GLU A 54 9.27 -11.82 6.01
C GLU A 54 8.61 -12.23 4.68
N ASP A 55 7.36 -12.67 4.72
CA ASP A 55 6.60 -13.13 3.56
C ASP A 55 6.09 -12.01 2.64
N VAL A 56 6.37 -10.73 2.95
CA VAL A 56 5.88 -9.61 2.15
C VAL A 56 6.44 -9.64 0.73
N ILE A 57 7.73 -9.91 0.55
CA ILE A 57 8.33 -9.93 -0.80
C ILE A 57 7.78 -11.09 -1.63
N PRO A 58 7.75 -12.36 -1.14
CA PRO A 58 7.05 -13.45 -1.82
C PRO A 58 5.59 -13.13 -2.14
N PHE A 59 4.87 -12.48 -1.23
CA PHE A 59 3.49 -12.05 -1.46
C PHE A 59 3.41 -11.07 -2.64
N LEU A 60 4.27 -10.05 -2.69
CA LEU A 60 4.30 -9.05 -3.78
C LEU A 60 4.62 -9.69 -5.12
N GLN A 61 5.61 -10.60 -5.18
CA GLN A 61 5.94 -11.36 -6.39
C GLN A 61 4.74 -12.15 -6.91
N ALA A 62 4.05 -12.87 -6.02
CA ALA A 62 2.87 -13.64 -6.39
C ALA A 62 1.72 -12.75 -6.90
N LYS A 63 1.57 -11.52 -6.38
CA LYS A 63 0.57 -10.57 -6.88
C LYS A 63 0.97 -9.98 -8.22
N LEU A 64 2.24 -9.63 -8.40
CA LEU A 64 2.76 -9.11 -9.67
C LEU A 64 2.55 -10.13 -10.80
N ALA A 65 2.90 -11.39 -10.58
CA ALA A 65 2.68 -12.46 -11.56
C ALA A 65 1.21 -12.58 -11.98
N LYS A 66 0.26 -12.44 -11.03
CA LYS A 66 -1.18 -12.42 -11.36
C LYS A 66 -1.56 -11.23 -12.22
N ILE A 67 -1.04 -10.04 -11.93
CA ILE A 67 -1.30 -8.84 -12.75
C ILE A 67 -0.76 -9.04 -14.16
N GLU A 68 0.43 -9.61 -14.30
CA GLU A 68 1.06 -9.92 -15.60
C GLU A 68 0.27 -10.96 -16.40
N GLN A 69 -0.40 -11.89 -15.73
CA GLN A 69 -1.37 -12.83 -16.33
C GLN A 69 -2.72 -12.18 -16.73
N GLY A 70 -2.85 -10.85 -16.62
CA GLY A 70 -4.04 -10.11 -17.04
C GLY A 70 -5.06 -9.86 -15.93
N TYR A 71 -4.73 -10.11 -14.66
CA TYR A 71 -5.64 -9.83 -13.55
C TYR A 71 -5.84 -8.31 -13.39
N ARG A 72 -7.11 -7.87 -13.45
CA ARG A 72 -7.46 -6.44 -13.47
C ARG A 72 -7.32 -5.73 -12.13
N ASN A 73 -7.46 -6.46 -11.02
CA ASN A 73 -7.33 -5.88 -9.68
C ASN A 73 -5.87 -5.60 -9.36
N ARG A 74 -5.61 -4.38 -8.88
CA ARG A 74 -4.24 -3.90 -8.57
C ARG A 74 -4.05 -3.54 -7.11
N ARG A 75 -5.09 -3.66 -6.29
CA ARG A 75 -5.07 -3.42 -4.85
C ARG A 75 -5.15 -4.75 -4.12
N PHE A 76 -4.17 -5.03 -3.27
CA PHE A 76 -4.07 -6.27 -2.50
C PHE A 76 -3.89 -5.95 -1.02
N ILE A 77 -4.51 -6.77 -0.17
CA ILE A 77 -4.41 -6.64 1.28
C ILE A 77 -3.56 -7.80 1.81
N TYR A 78 -2.51 -7.46 2.53
CA TYR A 78 -1.71 -8.37 3.33
C TYR A 78 -2.21 -8.33 4.77
N LYS A 79 -2.55 -9.50 5.32
CA LYS A 79 -3.02 -9.68 6.71
C LYS A 79 -2.34 -10.92 7.30
N LEU A 80 -1.20 -10.72 7.94
CA LEU A 80 -0.44 -11.80 8.60
C LEU A 80 0.42 -11.21 9.72
N ASN A 81 0.69 -11.98 10.77
CA ASN A 81 1.57 -11.59 11.89
C ASN A 81 1.21 -10.23 12.51
N GLY A 82 -0.08 -9.94 12.69
CA GLY A 82 -0.57 -8.66 13.21
C GLY A 82 -0.53 -7.49 12.22
N TRP A 83 0.12 -7.64 11.05
CA TRP A 83 0.15 -6.61 10.03
C TRP A 83 -1.16 -6.51 9.28
N ARG A 84 -1.55 -5.28 8.94
CA ARG A 84 -2.57 -5.00 7.93
C ARG A 84 -2.05 -3.95 6.96
N ILE A 85 -1.55 -4.42 5.82
CA ILE A 85 -0.93 -3.58 4.79
C ILE A 85 -1.73 -3.71 3.50
N ILE A 86 -1.90 -2.58 2.81
CA ILE A 86 -2.56 -2.49 1.52
C ILE A 86 -1.49 -2.08 0.51
N PHE A 87 -1.29 -2.92 -0.50
CA PHE A 87 -0.39 -2.66 -1.61
C PHE A 87 -1.21 -2.32 -2.85
N THR A 88 -0.90 -1.20 -3.50
CA THR A 88 -1.54 -0.81 -4.77
C THR A 88 -0.49 -0.70 -5.86
N PHE A 89 -0.67 -1.46 -6.94
CA PHE A 89 0.25 -1.55 -8.07
C PHE A 89 -0.13 -0.55 -9.16
N TYR A 90 0.79 0.36 -9.45
CA TYR A 90 0.66 1.39 -10.49
C TYR A 90 1.67 1.12 -11.60
N PRO A 91 1.25 1.00 -12.87
CA PRO A 91 2.19 0.76 -13.96
C PRO A 91 3.07 2.00 -14.13
N LYS A 92 4.38 1.83 -14.30
CA LYS A 92 5.32 2.95 -14.43
C LYS A 92 5.28 3.61 -15.82
N ARG A 93 5.01 2.80 -16.85
CA ARG A 93 5.14 3.21 -18.26
C ARG A 93 3.81 3.41 -18.98
N THR A 94 2.69 3.14 -18.31
CA THR A 94 1.36 3.26 -18.93
C THR A 94 0.49 4.18 -18.10
N VAL A 95 -0.52 4.75 -18.74
CA VAL A 95 -1.53 5.57 -18.04
C VAL A 95 -2.22 4.72 -16.97
N VAL A 96 -2.31 5.29 -15.78
CA VAL A 96 -3.04 4.70 -14.66
C VAL A 96 -4.54 4.79 -14.97
N SER A 97 -5.28 3.68 -14.86
CA SER A 97 -6.73 3.71 -15.06
C SER A 97 -7.38 4.64 -14.04
N GLU A 98 -8.45 5.32 -14.45
CA GLU A 98 -9.07 6.39 -13.66
C GLU A 98 -9.46 5.92 -12.25
N CYS A 99 -9.99 4.70 -12.10
CA CYS A 99 -10.34 4.13 -10.79
C CYS A 99 -9.18 4.04 -9.78
N TYR A 100 -7.92 4.10 -10.22
CA TYR A 100 -6.75 4.14 -9.34
C TYR A 100 -6.06 5.51 -9.31
N ALA A 101 -6.47 6.45 -10.18
CA ALA A 101 -5.87 7.77 -10.27
C ALA A 101 -5.94 8.49 -8.91
N LEU A 102 -4.83 9.10 -8.50
CA LEU A 102 -4.74 9.77 -7.20
C LEU A 102 -5.76 10.91 -7.05
N LYS A 103 -6.18 11.54 -8.17
CA LYS A 103 -7.24 12.56 -8.20
C LYS A 103 -8.56 12.06 -7.59
N ASN A 104 -8.88 10.78 -7.75
CA ASN A 104 -10.11 10.18 -7.22
C ASN A 104 -10.04 9.91 -5.71
N LYS A 105 -8.84 10.01 -5.12
CA LYS A 105 -8.62 9.86 -3.67
C LYS A 105 -8.62 11.20 -2.93
N MET A 106 -8.48 12.32 -3.65
CA MET A 106 -8.46 13.68 -3.10
C MET A 106 -9.86 14.30 -2.96
N ILE A 107 -10.86 13.82 -3.73
CA ILE A 107 -12.21 14.39 -3.76
C ILE A 107 -12.99 14.19 -2.44
N THR A 108 -12.55 13.28 -1.57
CA THR A 108 -13.20 13.03 -0.26
C THR A 108 -12.77 14.01 0.83
N LEU A 109 -11.78 14.88 0.60
CA LEU A 109 -11.46 15.99 1.50
C LEU A 109 -12.29 17.22 1.10
N LYS A 110 -13.61 17.17 1.33
CA LYS A 110 -14.43 18.37 1.34
C LYS A 110 -14.44 18.92 2.77
N TYR A 111 -13.93 20.14 2.90
CA TYR A 111 -13.99 20.97 4.11
C TYR A 111 -15.43 21.20 4.57
#